data_AF-A0A7S2J8F4-F1
#
_entry.id   AF-A0A7S2J8F4-F1
#
_cell.length_a   1.000
_cell.length_b   1.000
_cell.length_c   1.000
_cell.angle_alpha   90.00
_cell.angle_beta   90.00
_cell.angle_gamma   90.00
#
_symmetry.space_group_name_H-M   'P 1'
#
loop_
_entity.id
_entity.type
_entity.pdbx_description
1 polymer ?
#
loop_
_entity_poly.entity_id
_entity_poly.type
_entity_poly.pdbx_seq_one_letter_code
_entity_poly.pdbx_strand_id
1 'polypeptide(L)'
;MAQANSARANSAPPKLSFPATGTPVAAAARNKSSAKMRSSLSVVLIALAACAPLGTAEQRAEPSCDAGEPSSLSAPSMLQSRQRQRSLVEDTLTEDALGAEEEQEVELLEVEGARVFVENGAQVIVHDDSDVALNGTGNWVITIPKGCTTDDVKKMAQHMPVGSIPTFEGDPDAGGLCTFMMWGTEAMVKEELRTHQWPSKPIVETDK
;
A
#
# COMPACT_ATOMS: atom_id res chain seq x y z
N MET A 1 -2.78 53.77 14.10
CA MET A 1 -3.67 52.95 13.24
C MET A 1 -3.16 53.08 11.81
N ALA A 2 -2.44 52.08 11.30
CA ALA A 2 -1.97 52.05 9.92
C ALA A 2 -2.30 50.66 9.35
N GLN A 3 -3.25 50.61 8.41
CA GLN A 3 -3.64 49.41 7.68
C GLN A 3 -2.64 49.21 6.54
N ALA A 4 -1.91 48.09 6.55
CA ALA A 4 -1.10 47.64 5.43
C ALA A 4 -1.95 46.70 4.56
N ASN A 5 -2.34 47.18 3.38
CA ASN A 5 -2.96 46.37 2.34
C ASN A 5 -1.89 45.53 1.65
N SER A 6 -1.95 44.21 1.85
CA SER A 6 -1.08 43.25 1.17
C SER A 6 -1.71 42.83 -0.15
N ALA A 7 -1.15 43.31 -1.26
CA ALA A 7 -1.57 42.99 -2.61
C ALA A 7 -1.10 41.57 -2.99
N ARG A 8 -2.05 40.66 -3.18
CA ARG A 8 -1.80 39.28 -3.64
C ARG A 8 -1.69 39.28 -5.17
N ALA A 9 -0.47 39.13 -5.68
CA ALA A 9 -0.22 38.97 -7.10
C ALA A 9 -0.72 37.60 -7.57
N ASN A 10 -1.73 37.59 -8.44
CA ASN A 10 -2.21 36.40 -9.15
C ASN A 10 -1.19 36.04 -10.24
N SER A 11 -0.26 35.14 -9.93
CA SER A 11 0.62 34.51 -10.92
C SER A 11 -0.17 33.47 -11.69
N ALA A 12 -0.36 33.70 -12.99
CA ALA A 12 -0.93 32.71 -13.90
C ALA A 12 0.01 31.49 -14.04
N PRO A 13 -0.52 30.26 -14.16
CA PRO A 13 0.31 29.08 -14.37
C PRO A 13 0.90 29.04 -15.79
N PRO A 14 2.12 28.50 -15.97
CA PRO A 14 2.73 28.35 -17.28
C PRO A 14 1.97 27.33 -18.13
N LYS A 15 1.67 27.72 -19.38
CA LYS A 15 1.12 26.82 -20.41
C LYS A 15 2.21 25.83 -20.83
N LEU A 16 2.11 24.59 -20.38
CA LEU A 16 2.93 23.49 -20.89
C LEU A 16 2.37 23.03 -22.24
N SER A 17 3.12 23.32 -23.31
CA SER A 17 2.88 22.81 -24.66
C SER A 17 3.48 21.41 -24.79
N PHE A 18 2.64 20.39 -24.96
CA PHE A 18 3.09 19.04 -25.30
C PHE A 18 3.31 18.92 -26.82
N PRO A 19 4.47 18.42 -27.29
CA PRO A 19 4.63 18.07 -28.69
C PRO A 19 3.82 16.80 -29.00
N ALA A 20 2.90 16.93 -29.94
CA ALA A 20 2.30 15.79 -30.62
C ALA A 20 3.32 15.10 -31.53
N THR A 21 3.06 13.82 -31.80
CA THR A 21 3.63 12.95 -32.85
C THR A 21 4.83 12.07 -32.50
N GLY A 22 4.55 10.77 -32.39
CA GLY A 22 5.52 9.68 -32.38
C GLY A 22 4.83 8.39 -32.84
N THR A 23 5.14 7.99 -34.06
CA THR A 23 4.58 6.94 -34.93
C THR A 23 4.57 5.52 -34.33
N PRO A 24 3.56 4.67 -34.63
CA PRO A 24 3.60 3.24 -34.29
C PRO A 24 4.57 2.48 -35.20
N VAL A 25 5.63 1.90 -34.62
CA VAL A 25 6.48 0.92 -35.33
C VAL A 25 5.87 -0.46 -35.15
N ALA A 26 5.32 -0.97 -36.25
CA ALA A 26 4.93 -2.37 -36.38
C ALA A 26 6.18 -3.25 -36.34
N ALA A 27 6.30 -4.09 -35.30
CA ALA A 27 7.24 -5.20 -35.28
C ALA A 27 6.45 -6.52 -35.28
N ALA A 28 6.33 -7.09 -36.47
CA ALA A 28 5.88 -8.45 -36.66
C ALA A 28 7.00 -9.43 -36.29
N ALA A 29 6.77 -10.32 -35.32
CA ALA A 29 7.49 -11.58 -35.23
C ALA A 29 6.58 -12.66 -34.66
N ARG A 30 6.30 -13.64 -35.51
CA ARG A 30 5.50 -14.84 -35.28
C ARG A 30 6.20 -15.73 -34.25
N ASN A 31 5.47 -16.19 -33.23
CA ASN A 31 5.76 -17.48 -32.63
C ASN A 31 4.47 -18.30 -32.56
N LYS A 32 4.44 -19.37 -33.36
CA LYS A 32 3.37 -20.37 -33.39
C LYS A 32 3.63 -21.37 -32.27
N SER A 33 2.89 -21.27 -31.17
CA SER A 33 2.70 -22.40 -30.25
C SER A 33 1.23 -22.79 -30.25
N SER A 34 0.97 -23.92 -30.92
CA SER A 34 -0.30 -24.62 -30.93
C SER A 34 -0.60 -25.15 -29.52
N ALA A 35 -1.41 -24.43 -28.75
CA ALA A 35 -2.10 -24.98 -27.59
C ALA A 35 -3.58 -25.16 -27.97
N LYS A 36 -3.93 -26.40 -28.30
CA LYS A 36 -5.29 -26.84 -28.59
C LYS A 36 -6.04 -27.01 -27.26
N MET A 37 -6.51 -25.91 -26.67
CA MET A 37 -7.40 -25.96 -25.52
C MET A 37 -8.86 -25.99 -25.97
N ARG A 38 -9.56 -27.02 -25.50
CA ARG A 38 -10.94 -27.33 -25.83
C ARG A 38 -11.85 -26.26 -25.21
N SER A 39 -12.52 -25.52 -26.08
CA SER A 39 -13.62 -24.63 -25.75
C SER A 39 -14.77 -25.45 -25.16
N SER A 40 -15.03 -25.29 -23.87
CA SER A 40 -16.28 -25.70 -23.24
C SER A 40 -17.12 -24.44 -23.04
N LEU A 41 -17.98 -24.16 -24.02
CA LEU A 41 -19.04 -23.15 -23.89
C LEU A 41 -20.06 -23.65 -22.87
N SER A 42 -19.92 -23.24 -21.61
CA SER A 42 -21.04 -23.22 -20.68
C SER A 42 -21.74 -21.86 -20.81
N VAL A 43 -22.77 -21.84 -21.65
CA VAL A 43 -23.73 -20.73 -21.72
C VAL A 43 -24.57 -20.79 -20.46
N VAL A 44 -24.25 -19.97 -19.46
CA VAL A 44 -25.12 -19.75 -18.29
C VAL A 44 -25.91 -18.47 -18.54
N LEU A 45 -27.15 -18.65 -18.97
CA LEU A 45 -28.19 -17.62 -19.03
C LEU A 45 -28.66 -17.36 -17.60
N ILE A 46 -28.20 -16.28 -16.96
CA ILE A 46 -28.78 -15.80 -15.70
C ILE A 46 -29.75 -14.67 -16.04
N ALA A 47 -31.02 -14.95 -15.82
CA ALA A 47 -32.12 -14.02 -15.98
C ALA A 47 -32.01 -12.86 -14.99
N LEU A 48 -32.03 -11.63 -15.52
CA LEU A 48 -32.30 -10.42 -14.75
C LEU A 48 -33.71 -10.52 -14.14
N ALA A 49 -33.79 -10.60 -12.82
CA ALA A 49 -35.00 -10.25 -12.08
C ALA A 49 -34.81 -8.85 -11.49
N ALA A 50 -35.46 -7.88 -12.11
CA ALA A 50 -35.63 -6.54 -11.57
C ALA A 50 -36.56 -6.58 -10.36
N CYS A 51 -36.14 -5.99 -9.23
CA CYS A 51 -37.05 -5.47 -8.22
C CYS A 51 -36.46 -4.19 -7.61
N ALA A 52 -37.30 -3.16 -7.60
CA ALA A 52 -36.98 -1.77 -7.33
C ALA A 52 -36.79 -1.46 -5.82
N PRO A 53 -36.29 -0.26 -5.46
CA PRO A 53 -35.98 0.13 -4.09
C PRO A 53 -37.15 0.88 -3.41
N LEU A 54 -37.33 0.72 -2.10
CA LEU A 54 -38.08 1.66 -1.27
C LEU A 54 -37.78 1.44 0.23
N GLY A 55 -37.21 2.44 0.90
CA GLY A 55 -37.03 2.44 2.36
C GLY A 55 -35.99 3.46 2.80
N THR A 56 -36.42 4.71 3.03
CA THR A 56 -36.60 5.35 4.36
C THR A 56 -35.32 6.00 4.91
N ALA A 57 -35.39 7.33 4.94
CA ALA A 57 -34.54 8.23 5.71
C ALA A 57 -34.61 7.89 7.21
N GLU A 58 -33.48 7.97 7.92
CA GLU A 58 -33.49 8.10 9.38
C GLU A 58 -32.23 8.84 9.86
N GLN A 59 -32.46 10.10 10.22
CA GLN A 59 -31.87 10.92 11.29
C GLN A 59 -30.36 10.90 11.59
N ARG A 60 -29.77 12.06 11.22
CA ARG A 60 -28.76 12.81 11.96
C ARG A 60 -28.96 12.75 13.48
N ALA A 61 -27.91 12.35 14.20
CA ALA A 61 -27.64 12.80 15.56
C ALA A 61 -26.16 13.21 15.61
N GLU A 62 -25.90 14.50 15.85
CA GLU A 62 -24.56 15.03 16.06
C GLU A 62 -24.22 14.94 17.55
N PRO A 63 -23.11 14.30 17.94
CA PRO A 63 -22.60 14.41 19.30
C PRO A 63 -21.83 15.72 19.48
N SER A 64 -22.37 16.56 20.36
CA SER A 64 -21.77 17.79 20.89
C SER A 64 -20.49 17.45 21.67
N CYS A 65 -19.35 18.02 21.26
CA CYS A 65 -18.08 17.92 21.99
C CYS A 65 -18.10 18.86 23.20
N ASP A 66 -18.19 18.29 24.40
CA ASP A 66 -18.03 18.99 25.67
C ASP A 66 -16.55 19.32 25.92
N ALA A 67 -16.28 20.59 26.23
CA ALA A 67 -14.94 21.10 26.48
C ALA A 67 -14.58 20.91 27.96
N GLY A 68 -13.77 19.90 28.27
CA GLY A 68 -13.30 19.60 29.63
C GLY A 68 -11.77 19.63 29.77
N GLU A 69 -11.30 20.72 30.38
CA GLU A 69 -10.10 20.95 31.22
C GLU A 69 -8.69 20.36 30.91
N PRO A 70 -7.62 21.19 31.08
CA PRO A 70 -6.23 20.77 31.00
C PRO A 70 -5.71 20.21 32.33
N SER A 71 -5.52 18.90 32.42
CA SER A 71 -4.78 18.29 33.53
C SER A 71 -3.31 18.11 33.16
N SER A 72 -2.48 19.04 33.65
CA SER A 72 -1.03 18.84 33.74
C SER A 72 -0.74 17.72 34.75
N LEU A 73 -0.15 16.62 34.32
CA LEU A 73 0.53 15.71 35.23
C LEU A 73 1.93 15.36 34.71
N SER A 74 2.84 15.51 35.64
CA SER A 74 4.29 15.50 35.52
C SER A 74 4.84 14.18 36.00
N ALA A 75 5.96 13.76 35.39
CA ALA A 75 6.97 12.81 35.87
C ALA A 75 6.69 11.29 35.72
N PRO A 76 7.70 10.39 35.93
CA PRO A 76 9.15 10.56 35.96
C PRO A 76 9.92 9.62 35.00
N SER A 77 11.19 9.97 34.82
CA SER A 77 12.26 9.19 34.18
C SER A 77 12.57 7.89 34.96
N MET A 78 12.62 6.75 34.27
CA MET A 78 13.16 5.47 34.78
C MET A 78 14.11 4.85 33.75
N LEU A 79 15.24 5.53 33.55
CA LEU A 79 16.46 4.95 33.00
C LEU A 79 17.16 4.18 34.13
N GLN A 80 17.02 2.86 34.22
CA GLN A 80 18.02 2.06 34.92
C GLN A 80 17.98 0.57 34.59
N SER A 81 19.15 0.07 34.19
CA SER A 81 19.68 -1.25 34.50
C SER A 81 19.07 -2.46 33.79
N ARG A 82 19.74 -2.91 32.72
CA ARG A 82 20.20 -4.31 32.65
C ARG A 82 21.34 -4.50 31.66
N GLN A 83 22.51 -4.29 32.24
CA GLN A 83 23.81 -4.70 31.74
C GLN A 83 24.03 -6.20 32.06
N ARG A 84 24.70 -6.92 31.14
CA ARG A 84 25.40 -8.21 31.31
C ARG A 84 24.58 -9.50 31.43
N GLN A 85 24.62 -10.27 30.35
CA GLN A 85 25.03 -11.68 30.21
C GLN A 85 25.13 -11.90 28.68
N ARG A 86 26.24 -12.17 27.96
CA ARG A 86 27.56 -12.80 28.13
C ARG A 86 27.53 -14.30 28.50
N SER A 87 27.28 -15.13 27.49
CA SER A 87 27.89 -16.46 27.24
C SER A 87 27.73 -16.71 25.74
N LEU A 88 28.74 -16.60 24.88
CA LEU A 88 29.88 -17.51 24.71
C LEU A 88 29.42 -18.97 24.55
N VAL A 89 29.08 -19.32 23.32
CA VAL A 89 28.97 -20.69 22.76
C VAL A 89 29.61 -20.54 21.37
N GLU A 90 30.93 -20.69 21.29
CA GLU A 90 31.64 -21.91 20.86
C GLU A 90 31.30 -22.34 19.43
N ASP A 91 32.32 -22.12 18.59
CA ASP A 91 32.51 -22.60 17.23
C ASP A 91 32.30 -24.11 17.10
N THR A 92 31.41 -24.49 16.19
CA THR A 92 31.46 -25.81 15.56
C THR A 92 31.50 -25.60 14.06
N LEU A 93 32.72 -25.57 13.53
CA LEU A 93 33.02 -25.71 12.10
C LEU A 93 32.71 -27.15 11.69
N THR A 94 31.62 -27.33 10.93
CA THR A 94 31.44 -28.50 10.07
C THR A 94 31.43 -28.03 8.64
N GLU A 95 32.61 -28.08 8.02
CA GLU A 95 32.78 -28.05 6.57
C GLU A 95 32.43 -29.43 6.02
N ASP A 96 31.21 -29.62 5.52
CA ASP A 96 30.93 -30.66 4.52
C ASP A 96 29.83 -30.18 3.58
N ALA A 97 30.31 -29.70 2.43
CA ALA A 97 29.56 -29.12 1.35
C ALA A 97 28.89 -30.21 0.50
N LEU A 98 27.60 -30.44 0.73
CA LEU A 98 26.68 -30.85 -0.31
C LEU A 98 25.51 -29.89 -0.26
N GLY A 99 25.37 -29.08 -1.32
CA GLY A 99 24.41 -27.99 -1.44
C GLY A 99 22.98 -28.45 -1.19
N ALA A 100 22.57 -28.32 0.06
CA ALA A 100 21.17 -28.31 0.45
C ALA A 100 20.66 -26.92 0.09
N GLU A 101 19.81 -26.87 -0.92
CA GLU A 101 18.99 -25.71 -1.21
C GLU A 101 18.15 -25.48 0.04
N GLU A 102 18.58 -24.51 0.86
CA GLU A 102 17.93 -24.15 2.12
C GLU A 102 16.57 -23.56 1.75
N GLU A 103 15.57 -24.44 1.61
CA GLU A 103 14.16 -24.09 1.57
C GLU A 103 13.87 -23.41 2.91
N GLN A 104 14.09 -22.09 2.94
CA GLN A 104 13.77 -21.25 4.08
C GLN A 104 12.25 -21.34 4.25
N GLU A 105 11.84 -22.24 5.13
CA GLU A 105 10.47 -22.44 5.56
C GLU A 105 10.04 -21.11 6.20
N VAL A 106 9.41 -20.27 5.37
CA VAL A 106 8.84 -19.02 5.83
C VAL A 106 7.67 -19.45 6.72
N GLU A 107 7.88 -19.44 8.03
CA GLU A 107 6.84 -19.64 9.03
C GLU A 107 5.74 -18.63 8.70
N LEU A 108 4.75 -19.10 7.96
CA LEU A 108 3.62 -18.30 7.53
C LEU A 108 2.83 -18.05 8.80
N LEU A 109 3.09 -16.90 9.43
CA LEU A 109 2.31 -16.44 10.57
C LEU A 109 0.85 -16.37 10.11
N GLU A 110 0.08 -17.40 10.44
CA GLU A 110 -1.35 -17.44 10.22
C GLU A 110 -1.97 -16.38 11.14
N VAL A 111 -2.20 -15.20 10.57
CA VAL A 111 -3.00 -14.18 11.21
C VAL A 111 -4.46 -14.62 11.05
N GLU A 112 -5.12 -15.00 12.13
CA GLU A 112 -6.54 -15.37 12.08
C GLU A 112 -7.36 -14.26 11.41
N GLY A 113 -8.07 -14.60 10.33
CA GLY A 113 -8.88 -13.65 9.57
C GLY A 113 -8.11 -12.79 8.57
N ALA A 114 -6.88 -13.18 8.18
CA ALA A 114 -6.17 -12.52 7.08
C ALA A 114 -5.42 -13.51 6.18
N ARG A 115 -5.39 -13.20 4.89
CA ARG A 115 -4.56 -13.89 3.90
C ARG A 115 -3.22 -13.19 3.77
N VAL A 116 -2.15 -13.90 4.08
CA VAL A 116 -0.77 -13.40 3.96
C VAL A 116 -0.06 -14.07 2.78
N PHE A 117 0.55 -13.28 1.92
CA PHE A 117 1.37 -13.78 0.82
C PHE A 117 2.53 -12.81 0.50
N VAL A 118 3.48 -13.26 -0.32
CA VAL A 118 4.65 -12.46 -0.70
C VAL A 118 4.59 -12.12 -2.20
N GLU A 119 4.70 -10.84 -2.54
CA GLU A 119 4.70 -10.35 -3.92
C GLU A 119 5.93 -9.46 -4.13
N ASN A 120 6.80 -9.80 -5.09
CA ASN A 120 8.06 -9.08 -5.36
C ASN A 120 8.91 -8.82 -4.09
N GLY A 121 8.86 -9.75 -3.12
CA GLY A 121 9.55 -9.64 -1.83
C GLY A 121 8.85 -8.76 -0.78
N ALA A 122 7.74 -8.11 -1.13
CA ALA A 122 6.85 -7.42 -0.20
C ALA A 122 5.91 -8.41 0.50
N GLN A 123 5.65 -8.19 1.79
CA GLN A 123 4.62 -8.95 2.52
C GLN A 123 3.26 -8.27 2.29
N VAL A 124 2.29 -9.01 1.79
CA VAL A 124 0.92 -8.52 1.54
C VAL A 124 -0.04 -9.22 2.49
N ILE A 125 -0.80 -8.44 3.25
CA ILE A 125 -1.75 -8.88 4.26
C ILE A 125 -3.14 -8.36 3.84
N VAL A 126 -4.03 -9.27 3.50
CA VAL A 126 -5.42 -8.96 3.13
C VAL A 126 -6.34 -9.47 4.21
N HIS A 127 -6.95 -8.56 4.96
CA HIS A 127 -7.91 -8.93 6.01
C HIS A 127 -9.24 -9.36 5.39
N ASP A 128 -9.85 -10.41 5.95
CA ASP A 128 -11.07 -11.02 5.43
C ASP A 128 -12.30 -10.10 5.52
N ASP A 129 -12.28 -9.15 6.46
CA ASP A 129 -13.31 -8.14 6.68
C ASP A 129 -13.08 -6.84 5.90
N SER A 130 -11.97 -6.71 5.16
CA SER A 130 -11.65 -5.50 4.39
C SER A 130 -12.55 -5.32 3.15
N ASP A 131 -12.72 -4.07 2.73
CA ASP A 131 -13.40 -3.73 1.46
C ASP A 131 -12.75 -4.42 0.25
N VAL A 132 -11.44 -4.63 0.28
CA VAL A 132 -10.73 -5.34 -0.77
C VAL A 132 -11.17 -6.80 -0.85
N ALA A 133 -11.28 -7.49 0.30
CA ALA A 133 -11.70 -8.89 0.33
C ALA A 133 -13.19 -9.04 -0.06
N LEU A 134 -14.03 -8.10 0.35
CA LEU A 134 -15.48 -8.15 0.13
C LEU A 134 -15.89 -7.66 -1.27
N ASN A 135 -15.30 -6.56 -1.73
CA ASN A 135 -15.72 -5.83 -2.94
C ASN A 135 -14.67 -5.88 -4.07
N GLY A 136 -13.48 -6.39 -3.81
CA GLY A 136 -12.37 -6.46 -4.77
C GLY A 136 -11.60 -5.15 -4.97
N THR A 137 -12.00 -4.07 -4.28
CA THR A 137 -11.35 -2.76 -4.31
C THR A 137 -11.49 -2.09 -2.95
N GLY A 138 -10.49 -1.33 -2.52
CA GLY A 138 -10.49 -0.68 -1.21
C GLY A 138 -9.20 0.07 -0.93
N ASN A 139 -9.01 0.48 0.32
CA ASN A 139 -7.79 1.15 0.75
C ASN A 139 -6.69 0.15 1.08
N TRP A 140 -5.48 0.50 0.67
CA TRP A 140 -4.26 -0.22 0.93
C TRP A 140 -3.25 0.69 1.61
N VAL A 141 -2.57 0.17 2.61
CA VAL A 141 -1.53 0.82 3.38
C VAL A 141 -0.20 0.17 3.03
N ILE A 142 0.69 0.91 2.38
CA ILE A 142 2.04 0.48 2.03
C ILE A 142 3.01 1.14 3.00
N THR A 143 3.66 0.34 3.84
CA THR A 143 4.63 0.79 4.84
C THR A 143 6.03 0.32 4.49
N ILE A 144 6.99 1.24 4.41
CA ILE A 144 8.39 0.91 4.15
C ILE A 144 9.15 1.05 5.47
N PRO A 145 9.63 -0.06 6.08
CA PRO A 145 10.12 -0.04 7.44
C PRO A 145 11.42 0.76 7.62
N LYS A 146 12.28 0.83 6.59
CA LYS A 146 13.61 1.47 6.67
C LYS A 146 14.02 2.14 5.36
N GLY A 147 14.86 3.18 5.50
CA GLY A 147 15.59 3.79 4.38
C GLY A 147 14.74 4.62 3.41
N CYS A 148 13.51 4.93 3.78
CA CYS A 148 12.58 5.70 2.96
C CYS A 148 12.72 7.20 3.22
N THR A 149 12.64 7.97 2.13
CA THR A 149 12.65 9.44 2.13
C THR A 149 11.28 9.98 1.67
N THR A 150 11.04 11.27 1.89
CA THR A 150 9.81 11.94 1.40
C THR A 150 9.73 11.93 -0.13
N ASP A 151 10.87 11.97 -0.80
CA ASP A 151 10.91 11.88 -2.26
C ASP A 151 10.52 10.48 -2.76
N ASP A 152 10.83 9.42 -2.00
CA ASP A 152 10.38 8.07 -2.34
C ASP A 152 8.85 7.98 -2.23
N VAL A 153 8.26 8.54 -1.16
CA VAL A 153 6.80 8.59 -0.99
C VAL A 153 6.11 9.36 -2.11
N LYS A 154 6.64 10.53 -2.48
CA LYS A 154 6.11 11.32 -3.60
C LYS A 154 6.23 10.61 -4.94
N LYS A 155 7.31 9.85 -5.17
CA LYS A 155 7.49 9.09 -6.42
C LYS A 155 6.46 7.98 -6.56
N MET A 156 6.09 7.31 -5.47
CA MET A 156 5.00 6.32 -5.46
C MET A 156 3.70 6.96 -5.92
N ALA A 157 3.31 8.07 -5.30
CA ALA A 157 2.10 8.80 -5.66
C ALA A 157 2.07 9.24 -7.15
N GLN A 158 3.22 9.58 -7.73
CA GLN A 158 3.35 10.03 -9.12
C GLN A 158 3.29 8.91 -10.16
N HIS A 159 3.72 7.68 -9.81
CA HIS A 159 3.83 6.56 -10.76
C HIS A 159 2.84 5.43 -10.49
N MET A 160 1.77 5.75 -9.77
CA MET A 160 0.72 4.82 -9.49
C MET A 160 0.07 4.21 -10.76
N PRO A 161 -0.42 2.97 -10.66
CA PRO A 161 -1.12 2.30 -11.75
C PRO A 161 -2.40 3.06 -12.12
N VAL A 162 -2.69 3.08 -13.43
CA VAL A 162 -3.87 3.77 -13.98
C VAL A 162 -5.15 3.26 -13.32
N GLY A 163 -5.94 4.19 -12.78
CA GLY A 163 -7.22 3.89 -12.12
C GLY A 163 -7.15 3.77 -10.60
N SER A 164 -5.96 3.76 -10.01
CA SER A 164 -5.78 3.91 -8.57
C SER A 164 -5.75 5.38 -8.14
N ILE A 165 -6.01 5.66 -6.87
CA ILE A 165 -6.09 7.02 -6.30
C ILE A 165 -5.23 7.09 -5.04
N PRO A 166 -4.33 8.09 -4.89
CA PRO A 166 -3.56 8.20 -3.67
C PRO A 166 -4.47 8.82 -2.60
N THR A 167 -4.56 8.19 -1.43
CA THR A 167 -5.42 8.65 -0.34
C THR A 167 -4.61 9.29 0.79
N PHE A 168 -3.34 8.91 0.95
CA PHE A 168 -2.45 9.50 1.95
C PHE A 168 -0.98 9.37 1.54
N GLU A 169 -0.18 10.39 1.84
CA GLU A 169 1.27 10.44 1.65
C GLU A 169 1.94 10.87 2.96
N GLY A 170 2.80 10.01 3.51
CA GLY A 170 3.65 10.35 4.66
C GLY A 170 4.81 11.29 4.31
N ASP A 171 5.42 11.89 5.33
CA ASP A 171 6.58 12.79 5.21
C ASP A 171 7.69 12.38 6.18
N PRO A 172 8.50 11.35 5.84
CA PRO A 172 9.58 10.84 6.70
C PRO A 172 10.62 11.89 7.07
N ASP A 173 10.93 12.84 6.18
CA ASP A 173 11.97 13.85 6.42
C ASP A 173 11.50 14.93 7.39
N ALA A 174 10.19 15.17 7.49
CA ALA A 174 9.57 16.01 8.52
C ALA A 174 9.24 15.25 9.82
N GLY A 175 9.65 13.97 9.95
CA GLY A 175 9.38 13.14 11.13
C GLY A 175 8.05 12.38 11.09
N GLY A 176 7.38 12.34 9.94
CA GLY A 176 6.24 11.47 9.68
C GLY A 176 6.63 10.01 9.46
N LEU A 177 5.62 9.16 9.24
CA LEU A 177 5.84 7.74 8.93
C LEU A 177 6.16 7.57 7.45
N CYS A 178 6.99 6.58 7.11
CA CYS A 178 7.09 6.14 5.72
C CYS A 178 5.94 5.19 5.38
N THR A 179 4.79 5.82 5.18
CA THR A 179 3.55 5.17 4.82
C THR A 179 2.94 5.89 3.63
N PHE A 180 2.42 5.12 2.70
CA PHE A 180 1.66 5.58 1.56
C PHE A 180 0.33 4.81 1.53
N MET A 181 -0.78 5.51 1.32
CA MET A 181 -2.08 4.84 1.15
C MET A 181 -2.62 5.09 -0.25
N MET A 182 -3.17 4.04 -0.84
CA MET A 182 -3.81 4.09 -2.15
C MET A 182 -5.14 3.35 -2.12
N TRP A 183 -6.11 3.86 -2.87
CA TRP A 183 -7.35 3.17 -3.17
C TRP A 183 -7.22 2.44 -4.51
N GLY A 184 -7.58 1.15 -4.54
CA GLY A 184 -7.55 0.35 -5.76
C GLY A 184 -7.78 -1.15 -5.54
N THR A 185 -7.59 -1.92 -6.61
CA THR A 185 -7.71 -3.38 -6.61
C THR A 185 -6.38 -4.05 -6.23
N GLU A 186 -6.41 -5.32 -5.82
CA GLU A 186 -5.19 -6.11 -5.56
C GLU A 186 -4.24 -6.13 -6.77
N ALA A 187 -4.79 -6.22 -7.99
CA ALA A 187 -3.98 -6.21 -9.21
C ALA A 187 -3.23 -4.88 -9.41
N MET A 188 -3.84 -3.76 -9.04
CA MET A 188 -3.18 -2.45 -9.09
C MET A 188 -2.02 -2.39 -8.09
N VAL A 189 -2.24 -2.85 -6.85
CA VAL A 189 -1.18 -2.89 -5.83
C VAL A 189 -0.03 -3.79 -6.23
N LYS A 190 -0.30 -4.96 -6.83
CA LYS A 190 0.75 -5.83 -7.36
C LYS A 190 1.57 -5.14 -8.45
N GLU A 191 0.92 -4.39 -9.34
CA GLU A 191 1.64 -3.62 -10.36
C GLU A 191 2.50 -2.52 -9.72
N GLU A 192 1.97 -1.80 -8.73
CA GLU A 192 2.72 -0.79 -7.97
C GLU A 192 3.98 -1.39 -7.33
N LEU A 193 3.85 -2.55 -6.69
CA LEU A 193 4.95 -3.29 -6.07
C LEU A 193 6.00 -3.75 -7.08
N ARG A 194 5.60 -4.04 -8.32
CA ARG A 194 6.47 -4.54 -9.40
C ARG A 194 7.24 -3.41 -10.10
N THR A 195 6.65 -2.23 -10.23
CA THR A 195 7.22 -1.11 -10.99
C THR A 195 8.14 -0.23 -10.15
N HIS A 196 7.97 -0.20 -8.83
CA HIS A 196 8.74 0.64 -7.92
C HIS A 196 10.03 -0.01 -7.42
N GLN A 197 11.04 0.84 -7.20
CA GLN A 197 12.28 0.46 -6.52
C GLN A 197 12.16 0.86 -5.05
N TRP A 198 12.19 -0.14 -4.17
CA TRP A 198 11.97 0.06 -2.74
C TRP A 198 13.31 0.08 -1.99
N PRO A 199 13.55 1.04 -1.08
CA PRO A 199 14.79 1.07 -0.29
C PRO A 199 14.86 -0.08 0.71
N SER A 200 13.71 -0.65 1.10
CA SER A 200 13.60 -1.92 1.81
C SER A 200 12.28 -2.62 1.45
N LYS A 201 12.15 -3.91 1.79
CA LYS A 201 10.95 -4.71 1.50
C LYS A 201 9.72 -4.06 2.18
N PRO A 202 8.71 -3.63 1.42
CA PRO A 202 7.53 -3.01 2.01
C PRO A 202 6.60 -4.06 2.63
N ILE A 203 5.79 -3.60 3.57
CA ILE A 203 4.65 -4.32 4.14
C ILE A 203 3.40 -3.64 3.60
N VAL A 204 2.50 -4.42 3.01
CA VAL A 204 1.26 -3.95 2.40
C VAL A 204 0.10 -4.57 3.14
N GLU A 205 -0.82 -3.75 3.62
CA GLU A 205 -1.96 -4.18 4.43
C GLU A 205 -3.24 -3.51 3.94
N THR A 206 -4.37 -4.23 3.95
CA THR A 206 -5.68 -3.64 3.66
C THR A 206 -6.22 -2.90 4.88
N ASP A 207 -6.90 -1.78 4.66
CA ASP A 207 -7.64 -1.08 5.73
C ASP A 207 -8.86 -1.92 6.17
N LYS A 208 -9.16 -1.92 7.48
CA LYS A 208 -10.29 -2.65 8.08
C LYS A 208 -11.50 -1.74 8.31
#